data_AF-A0A7K0MH59-F1
#
_entry.id   AF-A0A7K0MH59-F1
#
_cell.length_a   1.000
_cell.length_b   1.000
_cell.length_c   1.000
_cell.angle_alpha   90.00
_cell.angle_beta   90.00
_cell.angle_gamma   90.00
#
_symmetry.space_group_name_H-M   'P 1'
#
loop_
_entity.id
_entity.type
_entity.pdbx_description
1 polymer ?
#
loop_
_entity_poly.entity_id
_entity_poly.type
_entity_poly.pdbx_seq_one_letter_code
_entity_poly.pdbx_strand_id
1 'polypeptide(L)'
;DLFLPIYTQSQGIDGRVSIEVDPRSAHQTQVTVAEGLELWKIVDRPNVMIKVPATLEGLPAITALIAEGVSVNVTLIFSAERYGQVVDAFMAGLEARLAAGKEIANVTSVASLFVSRIDTAIDALIKSHESPTAKNLLGKAAIANAVLAYELYEGKLDSQRWRELQSQGARMQRLLWASTGVKDPDYLDTRYVVELVAPNTVNTMPQATLDALVDHGSLHPVELTTRYSEAAETIASLSKLGISLPVITHELEVDGVLKFEQAWNELLANVEKAAS
;
A
#
# COMPACT_ATOMS: atom_id res chain seq x y z
N ASP A 1 -9.89 -11.40 -17.19
CA ASP A 1 -9.82 -11.77 -18.63
C ASP A 1 -8.99 -10.80 -19.45
N LEU A 2 -9.37 -9.53 -19.60
CA LEU A 2 -8.61 -8.57 -20.41
C LEU A 2 -7.11 -8.48 -20.06
N PHE A 3 -6.77 -8.58 -18.77
CA PHE A 3 -5.38 -8.50 -18.29
C PHE A 3 -4.61 -9.83 -18.28
N LEU A 4 -5.23 -10.95 -18.69
CA LEU A 4 -4.55 -12.27 -18.69
C LEU A 4 -3.31 -12.33 -19.60
N PRO A 5 -3.27 -11.72 -20.80
CA PRO A 5 -2.05 -11.70 -21.61
C PRO A 5 -0.87 -11.04 -20.88
N ILE A 6 -1.11 -9.92 -20.19
CA ILE A 6 -0.07 -9.22 -19.40
C ILE A 6 0.34 -10.08 -18.21
N TYR A 7 -0.63 -10.72 -17.54
CA TYR A 7 -0.37 -11.66 -16.45
C TYR A 7 0.56 -12.80 -16.88
N THR A 8 0.27 -13.45 -18.01
CA THR A 8 1.11 -14.53 -18.55
C THR A 8 2.49 -14.02 -18.95
N GLN A 9 2.57 -12.89 -19.68
CA GLN A 9 3.84 -12.33 -20.15
C GLN A 9 4.75 -11.90 -18.99
N SER A 10 4.18 -11.34 -17.94
CA SER A 10 4.89 -10.94 -16.72
C SER A 10 5.12 -12.10 -15.74
N GLN A 11 4.81 -13.34 -16.13
CA GLN A 11 4.93 -14.53 -15.27
C GLN A 11 4.19 -14.41 -13.94
N GLY A 12 3.04 -13.74 -13.97
CA GLY A 12 2.19 -13.47 -12.83
C GLY A 12 2.62 -12.29 -11.97
N ILE A 13 3.60 -11.50 -12.38
CA ILE A 13 3.98 -10.30 -11.64
C ILE A 13 2.89 -9.22 -11.81
N ASP A 14 2.54 -8.88 -13.05
CA ASP A 14 1.58 -7.83 -13.39
C ASP A 14 0.31 -8.41 -14.05
N GLY A 15 -0.52 -7.54 -14.66
CA GLY A 15 -1.83 -7.94 -15.18
C GLY A 15 -2.81 -8.35 -14.07
N ARG A 16 -2.59 -7.85 -12.86
CA ARG A 16 -3.38 -8.16 -11.66
C ARG A 16 -4.60 -7.24 -11.54
N VAL A 17 -5.69 -7.77 -10.99
CA VAL A 17 -6.92 -7.00 -10.68
C VAL A 17 -7.26 -7.23 -9.21
N SER A 18 -7.37 -6.16 -8.42
CA SER A 18 -7.70 -6.25 -7.00
C SER A 18 -9.19 -6.04 -6.75
N ILE A 19 -9.79 -6.88 -5.91
CA ILE A 19 -11.15 -6.72 -5.38
C ILE A 19 -11.09 -6.74 -3.85
N GLU A 20 -11.80 -5.82 -3.20
CA GLU A 20 -11.74 -5.63 -1.75
C GLU A 20 -12.81 -6.45 -1.03
N VAL A 21 -12.45 -6.97 0.15
CA VAL A 21 -13.42 -7.52 1.12
C VAL A 21 -14.33 -6.40 1.65
N ASP A 22 -15.39 -6.76 2.37
CA ASP A 22 -16.27 -5.74 2.94
C ASP A 22 -15.49 -4.89 3.98
N PRO A 23 -15.39 -3.56 3.82
CA PRO A 23 -14.62 -2.74 4.74
C PRO A 23 -15.19 -2.77 6.17
N ARG A 24 -16.47 -3.12 6.35
CA ARG A 24 -17.11 -3.25 7.67
C ARG A 24 -16.58 -4.47 8.45
N SER A 25 -15.90 -5.40 7.78
CA SER A 25 -15.23 -6.54 8.41
C SER A 25 -13.76 -6.25 8.75
N ALA A 26 -13.26 -5.03 8.56
CA ALA A 26 -11.83 -4.70 8.73
C ALA A 26 -11.27 -5.01 10.13
N HIS A 27 -12.12 -5.09 11.16
CA HIS A 27 -11.76 -5.46 12.54
C HIS A 27 -12.19 -6.88 12.93
N GLN A 28 -12.60 -7.71 11.97
CA GLN A 28 -13.12 -9.06 12.17
C GLN A 28 -12.31 -10.09 11.38
N THR A 29 -11.18 -10.53 11.95
CA THR A 29 -10.21 -11.41 11.26
C THR A 29 -10.87 -12.60 10.56
N GLN A 30 -11.67 -13.39 11.27
CA GLN A 30 -12.27 -14.62 10.72
C GLN A 30 -13.30 -14.34 9.62
N VAL A 31 -14.04 -13.24 9.74
CA VAL A 31 -15.01 -12.81 8.72
C VAL A 31 -14.26 -12.40 7.45
N THR A 32 -13.22 -11.57 7.58
CA THR A 32 -12.36 -11.17 6.46
C THR A 32 -11.69 -12.36 5.76
N VAL A 33 -11.26 -13.38 6.51
CA VAL A 33 -10.71 -14.61 5.89
C VAL A 33 -11.79 -15.35 5.10
N ALA A 34 -12.97 -15.56 5.68
CA ALA A 34 -14.06 -16.26 5.01
C ALA A 34 -14.49 -15.55 3.72
N GLU A 35 -14.68 -14.23 3.79
CA GLU A 35 -15.02 -13.40 2.62
C GLU A 35 -13.92 -13.40 1.57
N GLY A 36 -12.65 -13.29 1.98
CA GLY A 36 -11.54 -13.31 1.04
C GLY A 36 -11.43 -14.64 0.27
N LEU A 37 -11.64 -15.76 0.95
CA LEU A 37 -11.69 -17.09 0.31
C LEU A 37 -12.90 -17.24 -0.62
N GLU A 38 -14.05 -16.71 -0.21
CA GLU A 38 -15.26 -16.70 -1.02
C GLU A 38 -15.08 -15.87 -2.29
N LEU A 39 -14.60 -14.63 -2.18
CA LEU A 39 -14.31 -13.76 -3.33
C LEU A 39 -13.30 -14.41 -4.28
N TRP A 40 -12.24 -15.01 -3.75
CA TRP A 40 -11.25 -15.73 -4.55
C TRP A 40 -11.90 -16.84 -5.39
N LYS A 41 -12.78 -17.63 -4.76
CA LYS A 41 -13.52 -18.71 -5.42
C LYS A 41 -14.56 -18.22 -6.42
N ILE A 42 -15.28 -17.13 -6.12
CA ILE A 42 -16.31 -16.57 -6.99
C ILE A 42 -15.69 -15.97 -8.25
N VAL A 43 -14.60 -15.21 -8.10
CA VAL A 43 -13.94 -14.59 -9.25
C VAL A 43 -13.27 -15.64 -10.14
N ASP A 44 -12.68 -16.67 -9.55
CA ASP A 44 -12.08 -17.82 -10.25
C ASP A 44 -11.16 -17.40 -11.41
N ARG A 45 -10.23 -16.48 -11.13
CA ARG A 45 -9.21 -16.04 -12.07
C ARG A 45 -7.84 -16.00 -11.41
N PRO A 46 -6.78 -16.49 -12.06
CA PRO A 46 -5.45 -16.59 -11.45
C PRO A 46 -4.79 -15.23 -11.19
N ASN A 47 -5.25 -14.19 -11.88
CA ASN A 47 -4.72 -12.84 -11.82
C ASN A 47 -5.52 -11.91 -10.88
N VAL A 48 -6.50 -12.44 -10.13
CA VAL A 48 -7.16 -11.65 -9.08
C VAL A 48 -6.24 -11.47 -7.87
N MET A 49 -6.44 -10.39 -7.12
CA MET A 49 -5.89 -10.20 -5.79
C MET A 49 -7.04 -9.82 -4.85
N ILE A 50 -7.08 -10.41 -3.66
CA ILE A 50 -8.02 -10.00 -2.63
C ILE A 50 -7.39 -8.85 -1.85
N LYS A 51 -8.10 -7.73 -1.79
CA LYS A 51 -7.62 -6.52 -1.14
C LYS A 51 -8.09 -6.50 0.31
N VAL A 52 -7.15 -6.38 1.25
CA VAL A 52 -7.40 -6.50 2.69
C VAL A 52 -6.72 -5.33 3.42
N PRO A 53 -7.44 -4.58 4.27
CA PRO A 53 -6.84 -3.52 5.09
C PRO A 53 -5.75 -4.01 6.04
N ALA A 54 -4.70 -3.21 6.22
CA ALA A 54 -3.60 -3.45 7.16
C ALA A 54 -3.94 -3.00 8.60
N THR A 55 -5.18 -3.19 9.04
CA THR A 55 -5.53 -3.05 10.46
C THR A 55 -4.82 -4.12 11.29
N LEU A 56 -4.73 -3.96 12.61
CA LEU A 56 -4.16 -4.98 13.48
C LEU A 56 -4.88 -6.34 13.32
N GLU A 57 -6.19 -6.32 13.15
CA GLU A 57 -7.02 -7.51 12.92
C GLU A 57 -6.95 -8.02 11.48
N GLY A 58 -6.57 -7.17 10.53
CA GLY A 58 -6.36 -7.51 9.12
C GLY A 58 -5.05 -8.26 8.89
N LEU A 59 -3.99 -7.96 9.64
CA LEU A 59 -2.70 -8.67 9.55
C LEU A 59 -2.81 -10.20 9.66
N PRO A 60 -3.47 -10.79 10.69
CA PRO A 60 -3.65 -12.24 10.75
C PRO A 60 -4.55 -12.77 9.61
N ALA A 61 -5.50 -11.97 9.10
CA ALA A 61 -6.32 -12.37 7.95
C ALA A 61 -5.49 -12.46 6.66
N ILE A 62 -4.58 -11.51 6.45
CA ILE A 62 -3.61 -11.50 5.35
C ILE A 62 -2.75 -12.77 5.39
N THR A 63 -2.20 -13.11 6.56
CA THR A 63 -1.42 -14.34 6.76
C THR A 63 -2.22 -15.59 6.40
N ALA A 64 -3.47 -15.70 6.89
CA ALA A 64 -4.32 -16.86 6.64
C ALA A 64 -4.67 -17.02 5.15
N LEU A 65 -5.01 -15.92 4.46
CA LEU A 65 -5.33 -15.94 3.04
C LEU A 65 -4.11 -16.37 2.19
N ILE A 66 -2.94 -15.83 2.49
CA ILE A 66 -1.69 -16.21 1.82
C ILE A 66 -1.36 -17.69 2.07
N ALA A 67 -1.60 -18.19 3.28
CA ALA A 67 -1.41 -19.61 3.60
C ALA A 67 -2.29 -20.51 2.72
N GLU A 68 -3.52 -20.09 2.43
CA GLU A 68 -4.42 -20.76 1.49
C GLU A 68 -4.07 -20.56 0.01
N GLY A 69 -3.10 -19.69 -0.29
CA GLY A 69 -2.58 -19.47 -1.64
C GLY A 69 -3.27 -18.34 -2.38
N VAL A 70 -4.04 -17.53 -1.67
CA VAL A 70 -4.68 -16.32 -2.20
C VAL A 70 -3.62 -15.25 -2.39
N SER A 71 -3.58 -14.63 -3.57
CA SER A 71 -2.77 -13.43 -3.77
C SER A 71 -3.46 -12.22 -3.14
N VAL A 72 -2.74 -11.44 -2.32
CA VAL A 72 -3.34 -10.39 -1.49
C VAL A 72 -2.78 -9.01 -1.85
N ASN A 73 -3.65 -8.04 -2.07
CA ASN A 73 -3.28 -6.61 -2.09
C ASN A 73 -3.53 -6.03 -0.69
N VAL A 74 -2.48 -5.81 0.08
CA VAL A 74 -2.64 -5.23 1.41
C VAL A 74 -2.83 -3.72 1.27
N THR A 75 -3.85 -3.14 1.93
CA THR A 75 -4.21 -1.72 1.75
C THR A 75 -4.28 -0.93 3.06
N LEU A 76 -4.54 0.37 2.97
CA LEU A 76 -4.57 1.30 4.12
C LEU A 76 -3.27 1.28 4.96
N ILE A 77 -2.12 1.16 4.29
CA ILE A 77 -0.83 1.28 4.96
C ILE A 77 -0.41 2.76 4.93
N PHE A 78 -0.18 3.35 6.10
CA PHE A 78 0.18 4.78 6.22
C PHE A 78 1.59 5.02 6.77
N SER A 79 2.21 4.04 7.41
CA SER A 79 3.53 4.17 8.03
C SER A 79 4.49 3.07 7.60
N ALA A 80 5.78 3.37 7.60
CA ALA A 80 6.83 2.37 7.43
C ALA A 80 6.76 1.27 8.51
N GLU A 81 6.36 1.61 9.74
CA GLU A 81 6.15 0.64 10.82
C GLU A 81 5.05 -0.38 10.47
N ARG A 82 3.87 0.11 10.05
CA ARG A 82 2.77 -0.77 9.64
C ARG A 82 3.19 -1.62 8.44
N TYR A 83 3.91 -1.03 7.49
CA TYR A 83 4.46 -1.76 6.36
C TYR A 83 5.36 -2.93 6.81
N GLY A 84 6.25 -2.71 7.78
CA GLY A 84 7.08 -3.79 8.34
C GLY A 84 6.27 -4.97 8.85
N GLN A 85 5.18 -4.70 9.57
CA GLN A 85 4.25 -5.72 10.07
C GLN A 85 3.51 -6.44 8.94
N VAL A 86 3.16 -5.73 7.87
CA VAL A 86 2.55 -6.30 6.66
C VAL A 86 3.50 -7.28 5.96
N VAL A 87 4.78 -6.93 5.81
CA VAL A 87 5.77 -7.85 5.23
C VAL A 87 5.97 -9.08 6.12
N ASP A 88 5.96 -8.90 7.45
CA ASP A 88 6.07 -10.02 8.38
C ASP A 88 4.84 -10.96 8.32
N ALA A 89 3.64 -10.41 8.16
CA ALA A 89 2.41 -11.18 7.94
C ALA A 89 2.42 -11.92 6.60
N PHE A 90 2.96 -11.30 5.55
CA PHE A 90 3.15 -11.92 4.24
C PHE A 90 4.10 -13.12 4.30
N MET A 91 5.30 -12.93 4.88
CA MET A 91 6.27 -14.02 5.05
C MET A 91 5.69 -15.16 5.90
N ALA A 92 4.96 -14.84 6.98
CA ALA A 92 4.31 -15.84 7.83
C ALA A 92 3.28 -16.69 7.07
N GLY A 93 2.53 -16.09 6.15
CA GLY A 93 1.56 -16.82 5.32
C GLY A 93 2.25 -17.79 4.37
N LEU A 94 3.35 -17.36 3.74
CA LEU A 94 4.15 -18.24 2.87
C LEU A 94 4.79 -19.39 3.66
N GLU A 95 5.31 -19.11 4.85
CA GLU A 95 5.88 -20.12 5.75
C GLU A 95 4.82 -21.17 6.16
N ALA A 96 3.63 -20.72 6.56
CA ALA A 96 2.52 -21.62 6.90
C ALA A 96 2.11 -22.50 5.70
N ARG A 97 2.13 -21.93 4.49
CA ARG A 97 1.84 -22.67 3.26
C ARG A 97 2.88 -23.75 2.96
N LEU A 98 4.16 -23.42 3.09
CA LEU A 98 5.26 -24.38 2.94
C LEU A 98 5.19 -25.49 3.98
N ALA A 99 4.91 -25.15 5.24
CA ALA A 99 4.76 -26.14 6.31
C ALA A 99 3.60 -27.12 6.04
N ALA A 100 2.58 -26.70 5.29
CA ALA A 100 1.50 -27.55 4.80
C ALA A 100 1.86 -28.33 3.51
N GLY A 101 3.10 -28.28 3.03
CA GLY A 101 3.57 -28.96 1.82
C GLY A 101 3.01 -28.38 0.51
N LYS A 102 2.48 -27.15 0.53
CA LYS A 102 1.90 -26.48 -0.64
C LYS A 102 2.92 -25.55 -1.31
N GLU A 103 2.84 -25.40 -2.63
CA GLU A 103 3.72 -24.49 -3.40
C GLU A 103 3.46 -23.01 -3.10
N ILE A 104 4.51 -22.18 -3.12
CA ILE A 104 4.40 -20.74 -2.85
C ILE A 104 4.72 -19.84 -4.05
N ALA A 105 5.27 -20.40 -5.14
CA ALA A 105 5.75 -19.61 -6.27
C ALA A 105 4.64 -18.76 -6.94
N ASN A 106 3.40 -19.23 -6.91
CA ASN A 106 2.26 -18.57 -7.54
C ASN A 106 1.54 -17.56 -6.62
N VAL A 107 1.92 -17.49 -5.34
CA VAL A 107 1.34 -16.56 -4.37
C VAL A 107 2.10 -15.24 -4.44
N THR A 108 1.40 -14.18 -4.85
CA THR A 108 2.00 -12.83 -4.95
C THR A 108 1.23 -11.85 -4.08
N SER A 109 1.90 -10.78 -3.70
CA SER A 109 1.28 -9.73 -2.91
C SER A 109 1.86 -8.36 -3.24
N VAL A 110 1.07 -7.33 -3.00
CA VAL A 110 1.50 -5.93 -3.02
C VAL A 110 1.09 -5.26 -1.71
N ALA A 111 1.89 -4.29 -1.26
CA ALA A 111 1.64 -3.50 -0.06
C ALA A 111 1.34 -2.04 -0.45
N SER A 112 0.05 -1.69 -0.47
CA SER A 112 -0.46 -0.38 -0.88
C SER A 112 -0.24 0.68 0.21
N LEU A 113 0.89 1.38 0.14
CA LEU A 113 1.26 2.51 0.98
C LEU A 113 0.65 3.82 0.44
N PHE A 114 -0.17 4.48 1.25
CA PHE A 114 -0.86 5.71 0.87
C PHE A 114 0.08 6.92 1.00
N VAL A 115 0.12 7.74 -0.05
CA VAL A 115 1.06 8.87 -0.15
C VAL A 115 0.38 10.20 0.17
N SER A 116 -0.46 10.74 -0.74
CA SER A 116 -0.96 12.14 -0.65
C SER A 116 -1.74 12.49 0.61
N ARG A 117 -2.36 11.52 1.29
CA ARG A 117 -3.12 11.76 2.52
C ARG A 117 -2.23 12.26 3.67
N ILE A 118 -0.96 11.85 3.67
CA ILE A 118 0.03 12.24 4.69
C ILE A 118 0.37 13.72 4.57
N ASP A 119 0.72 14.18 3.37
CA ASP A 119 1.00 15.62 3.14
C ASP A 119 -0.25 16.45 3.41
N THR A 120 -1.44 16.01 3.00
CA THR A 120 -2.69 16.74 3.30
C THR A 120 -2.87 17.00 4.81
N ALA A 121 -2.63 15.99 5.65
CA ALA A 121 -2.76 16.12 7.09
C ALA A 121 -1.61 16.93 7.72
N ILE A 122 -0.36 16.66 7.32
CA ILE A 122 0.82 17.30 7.89
C ILE A 122 0.94 18.76 7.45
N ASP A 123 0.68 19.05 6.18
CA ASP A 123 0.77 20.42 5.66
C ASP A 123 -0.28 21.33 6.30
N ALA A 124 -1.46 20.80 6.66
CA ALA A 124 -2.44 21.56 7.43
C ALA A 124 -1.88 21.98 8.80
N LEU A 125 -1.19 21.07 9.50
CA LEU A 125 -0.53 21.37 10.78
C LEU A 125 0.61 22.37 10.58
N ILE A 126 1.46 22.18 9.57
CA ILE A 126 2.57 23.09 9.23
C ILE A 126 2.04 24.50 8.92
N LYS A 127 0.99 24.63 8.11
CA LYS A 127 0.38 25.92 7.74
C LYS A 127 -0.17 26.66 8.97
N SER A 128 -0.64 25.93 9.97
CA SER A 128 -1.15 26.47 11.24
C SER A 128 -0.07 26.73 12.30
N HIS A 129 1.17 26.30 12.05
CA HIS A 129 2.26 26.36 13.03
C HIS A 129 2.88 27.77 13.10
N GLU A 130 3.22 28.24 14.31
CA GLU A 130 3.73 29.60 14.54
C GLU A 130 5.14 29.84 13.97
N SER A 131 5.99 28.81 13.99
CA SER A 131 7.36 28.89 13.47
C SER A 131 7.40 29.08 11.94
N PRO A 132 8.01 30.18 11.42
CA PRO A 132 8.16 30.39 9.98
C PRO A 132 9.00 29.30 9.30
N THR A 133 9.94 28.68 10.02
CA THR A 133 10.81 27.63 9.48
C THR A 133 10.06 26.32 9.24
N ALA A 134 8.87 26.13 9.83
CA ALA A 134 8.02 24.96 9.59
C ALA A 134 7.63 24.84 8.11
N LYS A 135 7.42 25.99 7.43
CA LYS A 135 7.03 26.03 6.01
C LYS A 135 8.05 25.38 5.07
N ASN A 136 9.31 25.25 5.48
CA ASN A 136 10.35 24.55 4.71
C ASN A 136 10.14 23.04 4.63
N LEU A 137 9.17 22.49 5.39
CA LEU A 137 8.80 21.07 5.41
C LEU A 137 7.53 20.75 4.62
N LEU A 138 6.87 21.76 4.06
CA LEU A 138 5.64 21.58 3.27
C LEU A 138 5.84 20.58 2.13
N GLY A 139 4.94 19.62 2.03
CA GLY A 139 4.91 18.62 0.97
C GLY A 139 6.08 17.63 1.00
N LYS A 140 6.84 17.54 2.10
CA LYS A 140 7.99 16.61 2.21
C LYS A 140 7.65 15.31 2.93
N ALA A 141 6.62 15.30 3.76
CA ALA A 141 6.39 14.24 4.72
C ALA A 141 5.97 12.92 4.07
N ALA A 142 5.08 12.97 3.07
CA ALA A 142 4.59 11.77 2.37
C ALA A 142 5.71 11.05 1.63
N ILE A 143 6.55 11.80 0.91
CA ILE A 143 7.68 11.24 0.17
C ILE A 143 8.75 10.73 1.14
N ALA A 144 9.08 11.46 2.20
CA ALA A 144 10.00 10.97 3.23
C ALA A 144 9.51 9.64 3.84
N ASN A 145 8.23 9.54 4.18
CA ASN A 145 7.65 8.29 4.70
C ASN A 145 7.72 7.13 3.68
N ALA A 146 7.42 7.39 2.39
CA ALA A 146 7.52 6.38 1.34
C ALA A 146 8.97 5.93 1.09
N VAL A 147 9.93 6.86 1.15
CA VAL A 147 11.37 6.56 1.06
C VAL A 147 11.82 5.66 2.20
N LEU A 148 11.41 5.95 3.44
CA LEU A 148 11.73 5.10 4.61
C LEU A 148 11.04 3.73 4.55
N ALA A 149 9.83 3.65 3.97
CA ALA A 149 9.20 2.36 3.70
C ALA A 149 9.98 1.54 2.65
N TYR A 150 10.53 2.20 1.62
CA TYR A 150 11.39 1.55 0.63
C TYR A 150 12.73 1.09 1.23
N GLU A 151 13.35 1.88 2.12
CA GLU A 151 14.52 1.45 2.91
C GLU A 151 14.22 0.18 3.71
N LEU A 152 13.06 0.13 4.37
CA LEU A 152 12.63 -1.06 5.10
C LEU A 152 12.39 -2.27 4.16
N TYR A 153 11.86 -2.05 2.96
CA TYR A 153 11.70 -3.10 1.95
C TYR A 153 13.05 -3.73 1.57
N GLU A 154 14.07 -2.91 1.31
CA GLU A 154 15.42 -3.41 1.01
C GLU A 154 16.01 -4.18 2.19
N GLY A 155 15.84 -3.68 3.42
CA GLY A 155 16.26 -4.40 4.62
C GLY A 155 15.56 -5.76 4.79
N LYS A 156 14.27 -5.85 4.44
CA LYS A 156 13.52 -7.13 4.48
C LYS A 156 13.96 -8.08 3.37
N LEU A 157 14.26 -7.58 2.17
CA LEU A 157 14.83 -8.37 1.07
C LEU A 157 16.17 -9.01 1.45
N ASP A 158 16.99 -8.34 2.24
CA ASP A 158 18.28 -8.87 2.67
C ASP A 158 18.21 -9.82 3.87
N SER A 159 17.04 -9.99 4.47
CA SER A 159 16.86 -10.84 5.64
C SER A 159 17.04 -12.32 5.31
N GLN A 160 17.62 -13.07 6.27
CA GLN A 160 17.76 -14.52 6.17
C GLN A 160 16.39 -15.20 5.95
N ARG A 161 15.37 -14.74 6.67
CA ARG A 161 13.97 -15.20 6.55
C ARG A 161 13.46 -15.09 5.12
N TRP A 162 13.71 -13.96 4.45
CA TRP A 162 13.31 -13.80 3.05
C TRP A 162 14.11 -14.69 2.10
N ARG A 163 15.43 -14.80 2.27
CA ARG A 163 16.29 -15.65 1.41
C ARG A 163 15.86 -17.12 1.45
N GLU A 164 15.43 -17.61 2.61
CA GLU A 164 14.89 -18.97 2.76
C GLU A 164 13.62 -19.16 1.93
N LEU A 165 12.65 -18.25 2.04
CA LEU A 165 11.42 -18.28 1.23
C LEU A 165 11.72 -18.15 -0.26
N GLN A 166 12.63 -17.24 -0.63
CA GLN A 166 13.04 -17.03 -2.01
C GLN A 166 13.68 -18.29 -2.61
N SER A 167 14.47 -19.04 -1.82
CA SER A 167 15.04 -20.32 -2.27
C SER A 167 13.98 -21.38 -2.60
N GLN A 168 12.77 -21.24 -2.05
CA GLN A 168 11.60 -22.06 -2.35
C GLN A 168 10.71 -21.50 -3.47
N GLY A 169 11.19 -20.46 -4.17
CA GLY A 169 10.50 -19.83 -5.31
C GLY A 169 9.56 -18.68 -4.95
N ALA A 170 9.58 -18.18 -3.71
CA ALA A 170 8.78 -17.02 -3.32
C ALA A 170 9.14 -15.76 -4.12
N ARG A 171 8.15 -14.89 -4.34
CA ARG A 171 8.33 -13.54 -4.92
C ARG A 171 8.04 -12.49 -3.87
N MET A 172 8.91 -11.49 -3.74
CA MET A 172 8.78 -10.49 -2.67
C MET A 172 7.49 -9.69 -2.86
N GLN A 173 6.84 -9.37 -1.74
CA GLN A 173 5.73 -8.42 -1.74
C GLN A 173 6.24 -7.04 -2.16
N ARG A 174 5.77 -6.55 -3.31
CA ARG A 174 6.19 -5.24 -3.84
C ARG A 174 5.49 -4.12 -3.08
N LEU A 175 6.20 -3.03 -2.82
CA LEU A 175 5.56 -1.78 -2.42
C LEU A 175 4.72 -1.24 -3.57
N LEU A 176 3.52 -0.76 -3.23
CA LEU A 176 2.60 -0.14 -4.15
C LEU A 176 2.26 1.26 -3.62
N TRP A 177 2.62 2.30 -4.37
CA TRP A 177 2.30 3.69 -4.04
C TRP A 177 0.84 3.96 -4.38
N ALA A 178 0.01 4.16 -3.35
CA ALA A 178 -1.42 4.42 -3.46
C ALA A 178 -1.75 5.86 -3.10
N SER A 179 -2.92 6.34 -3.55
CA SER A 179 -3.32 7.73 -3.34
C SER A 179 -2.25 8.70 -3.84
N THR A 180 -1.75 8.50 -5.06
CA THR A 180 -0.67 9.29 -5.67
C THR A 180 -1.15 10.49 -6.48
N GLY A 181 -2.46 10.76 -6.50
CA GLY A 181 -3.00 12.03 -6.99
C GLY A 181 -2.77 13.16 -6.00
N VAL A 182 -2.11 14.21 -6.45
CA VAL A 182 -1.81 15.42 -5.66
C VAL A 182 -3.09 16.16 -5.26
N LYS A 183 -3.09 16.72 -4.04
CA LYS A 183 -4.25 17.39 -3.43
C LYS A 183 -4.09 18.90 -3.33
N ASP A 184 -2.85 19.38 -3.27
CA ASP A 184 -2.54 20.81 -3.19
C ASP A 184 -2.15 21.30 -4.60
N PRO A 185 -2.86 22.28 -5.18
CA PRO A 185 -2.56 22.80 -6.53
C PRO A 185 -1.23 23.54 -6.62
N ASP A 186 -0.59 23.90 -5.49
CA ASP A 186 0.74 24.50 -5.49
C ASP A 186 1.85 23.48 -5.80
N TYR A 187 1.52 22.19 -5.83
CA TYR A 187 2.43 21.10 -6.13
C TYR A 187 2.25 20.60 -7.56
N LEU A 188 3.35 20.17 -8.19
CA LEU A 188 3.29 19.46 -9.47
C LEU A 188 2.43 18.21 -9.33
N ASP A 189 1.39 18.10 -10.15
CA ASP A 189 0.38 17.03 -10.12
C ASP A 189 0.92 15.62 -10.43
N THR A 190 2.13 15.53 -10.97
CA THR A 190 2.88 14.29 -11.24
C THR A 190 3.85 13.88 -10.13
N ARG A 191 4.05 14.71 -9.10
CA ARG A 191 5.20 14.56 -8.17
C ARG A 191 5.26 13.22 -7.45
N TYR A 192 4.14 12.68 -6.96
CA TYR A 192 4.15 11.41 -6.23
C TYR A 192 4.39 10.20 -7.12
N VAL A 193 4.36 10.39 -8.45
CA VAL A 193 4.84 9.38 -9.40
C VAL A 193 6.32 9.57 -9.64
N VAL A 194 6.73 10.78 -10.07
CA VAL A 194 8.10 11.09 -10.46
C VAL A 194 9.09 10.91 -9.31
N GLU A 195 8.74 11.37 -8.11
CA GLU A 195 9.62 11.33 -6.94
C GLU A 195 9.71 9.96 -6.27
N LEU A 196 8.87 8.99 -6.64
CA LEU A 196 8.78 7.65 -6.03
C LEU A 196 9.06 6.51 -7.01
N VAL A 197 9.71 6.80 -8.14
CA VAL A 197 10.19 5.76 -9.05
C VAL A 197 11.28 4.94 -8.36
N ALA A 198 11.05 3.65 -8.18
CA ALA A 198 12.03 2.73 -7.59
C ALA A 198 11.91 1.31 -8.15
N PRO A 199 13.01 0.52 -8.18
CA PRO A 199 12.97 -0.88 -8.58
C PRO A 199 11.93 -1.69 -7.82
N ASN A 200 11.26 -2.62 -8.49
CA ASN A 200 10.30 -3.56 -7.88
C ASN A 200 9.14 -2.90 -7.12
N THR A 201 8.71 -1.71 -7.55
CA THR A 201 7.54 -1.02 -7.02
C THR A 201 6.41 -0.95 -8.03
N VAL A 202 5.21 -0.63 -7.55
CA VAL A 202 4.02 -0.35 -8.36
C VAL A 202 3.51 1.04 -7.97
N ASN A 203 2.92 1.79 -8.89
CA ASN A 203 2.17 3.00 -8.57
C ASN A 203 0.75 2.83 -9.10
N THR A 204 -0.26 2.92 -8.23
CA THR A 204 -1.67 2.92 -8.64
C THR A 204 -2.15 4.36 -8.76
N MET A 205 -2.25 4.81 -10.01
CA MET A 205 -2.56 6.19 -10.33
C MET A 205 -4.07 6.35 -10.56
N PRO A 206 -4.71 7.41 -10.03
CA PRO A 206 -5.95 7.92 -10.60
C PRO A 206 -5.76 8.26 -12.09
N GLN A 207 -6.81 8.15 -12.90
CA GLN A 207 -6.74 8.45 -14.34
C GLN A 207 -6.14 9.83 -14.63
N ALA A 208 -6.57 10.86 -13.91
CA ALA A 208 -6.04 12.23 -14.09
C ALA A 208 -4.53 12.35 -13.84
N THR A 209 -3.99 11.58 -12.89
CA THR A 209 -2.53 11.57 -12.61
C THR A 209 -1.77 10.84 -13.71
N LEU A 210 -2.34 9.76 -14.27
CA LEU A 210 -1.78 9.07 -15.43
C LEU A 210 -1.77 9.99 -16.66
N ASP A 211 -2.88 10.70 -16.91
CA ASP A 211 -2.99 11.63 -18.04
C ASP A 211 -1.99 12.79 -17.91
N ALA A 212 -1.83 13.37 -16.72
CA ALA A 212 -0.83 14.40 -16.44
C ALA A 212 0.60 13.89 -16.67
N LEU A 213 0.90 12.66 -16.24
CA LEU A 213 2.21 12.04 -16.47
C LEU A 213 2.49 11.83 -17.97
N VAL A 214 1.49 11.44 -18.75
CA VAL A 214 1.61 11.27 -20.21
C VAL A 214 1.81 12.62 -20.91
N ASP A 215 1.10 13.66 -20.47
CA ASP A 215 1.15 14.99 -21.08
C ASP A 215 2.47 15.72 -20.81
N HIS A 216 2.88 15.79 -19.54
CA HIS A 216 4.01 16.63 -19.11
C HIS A 216 4.87 16.01 -18.00
N GLY A 217 4.76 14.70 -17.77
CA GLY A 217 5.61 14.00 -16.81
C GLY A 217 7.09 14.04 -17.21
N SER A 218 7.93 14.55 -16.32
CA SER A 218 9.39 14.51 -16.50
C SER A 218 10.01 13.52 -15.51
N LEU A 219 10.37 12.34 -16.00
CA LEU A 219 11.04 11.33 -15.18
C LEU A 219 12.51 11.73 -14.97
N HIS A 220 12.81 12.16 -13.75
CA HIS A 220 14.18 12.34 -13.25
C HIS A 220 14.39 11.36 -12.11
N PRO A 221 14.63 10.07 -12.40
CA PRO A 221 14.75 9.07 -11.35
C PRO A 221 15.99 9.38 -10.51
N VAL A 222 15.77 9.98 -9.35
CA VAL A 222 16.74 9.99 -8.25
C VAL A 222 16.55 8.66 -7.53
N GLU A 223 17.61 7.88 -7.40
CA GLU A 223 17.54 6.62 -6.67
C GLU A 223 17.09 6.90 -5.23
N LEU A 224 15.96 6.29 -4.81
CA LEU A 224 15.41 6.51 -3.47
C LEU A 224 16.43 6.16 -2.37
N THR A 225 17.35 5.24 -2.65
CA THR A 225 18.48 4.85 -1.80
C THR A 225 19.36 6.02 -1.39
N THR A 226 19.49 7.04 -2.24
CA THR A 226 20.28 8.24 -1.94
C THR A 226 19.55 9.23 -1.01
N ARG A 227 18.25 9.01 -0.77
CA ARG A 227 17.38 9.92 -0.02
C ARG A 227 17.08 9.46 1.42
N TYR A 228 17.61 8.32 1.86
CA TYR A 228 17.30 7.75 3.18
C TYR A 228 17.64 8.72 4.33
N SER A 229 18.84 9.32 4.32
CA SER A 229 19.23 10.31 5.34
C SER A 229 18.34 11.55 5.33
N GLU A 230 18.06 12.10 4.15
CA GLU A 230 17.19 13.29 4.00
C GLU A 230 15.76 13.01 4.50
N ALA A 231 15.23 11.83 4.18
CA ALA A 231 13.91 11.40 4.64
C ALA A 231 13.87 11.28 6.16
N ALA A 232 14.87 10.64 6.78
CA ALA A 232 14.99 10.54 8.23
C ALA A 232 15.10 11.93 8.90
N GLU A 233 15.89 12.84 8.34
CA GLU A 233 16.03 14.22 8.80
C GLU A 233 14.73 15.01 8.69
N THR A 234 13.96 14.80 7.62
CA THR A 234 12.64 15.41 7.44
C THR A 234 11.69 14.98 8.56
N ILE A 235 11.60 13.67 8.84
CA ILE A 235 10.74 13.15 9.91
C ILE A 235 11.20 13.65 11.28
N ALA A 236 12.51 13.67 11.53
CA ALA A 236 13.07 14.22 12.78
C ALA A 236 12.78 15.72 12.94
N SER A 237 12.78 16.48 11.85
CA SER A 237 12.48 17.91 11.86
C SER A 237 10.99 18.18 12.15
N LEU A 238 10.09 17.37 11.60
CA LEU A 238 8.65 17.43 11.95
C LEU A 238 8.42 17.14 13.44
N SER A 239 9.10 16.12 13.97
CA SER A 239 9.02 15.76 15.41
C SER A 239 9.49 16.90 16.32
N LYS A 240 10.55 17.63 15.94
CA LYS A 240 11.03 18.82 16.68
C LYS A 240 10.02 19.97 16.71
N LEU A 241 9.08 20.01 15.76
CA LEU A 241 7.97 20.96 15.72
C LEU A 241 6.72 20.43 16.46
N GLY A 242 6.82 19.28 17.13
CA GLY A 242 5.68 18.63 17.79
C GLY A 242 4.71 17.93 16.83
N ILE A 243 5.06 17.82 15.53
CA ILE A 243 4.25 17.13 14.53
C ILE A 243 4.69 15.66 14.47
N SER A 244 3.89 14.78 15.06
CA SER A 244 4.21 13.35 15.19
C SER A 244 3.66 12.55 14.01
N LEU A 245 4.54 12.07 13.12
CA LEU A 245 4.15 11.17 12.02
C LEU A 245 3.45 9.89 12.51
N PRO A 246 3.91 9.19 13.58
CA PRO A 246 3.20 8.01 14.10
C PRO A 246 1.75 8.31 14.53
N VAL A 247 1.50 9.44 15.19
CA VAL A 247 0.14 9.84 15.61
C VAL A 247 -0.73 10.08 14.37
N ILE A 248 -0.23 10.87 13.43
CA ILE A 248 -0.99 11.24 12.22
C ILE A 248 -1.28 10.02 11.35
N THR A 249 -0.29 9.12 11.17
CA THR A 249 -0.49 7.91 10.37
C THR A 249 -1.46 6.94 11.03
N HIS A 250 -1.51 6.87 12.36
CA HIS A 250 -2.55 6.13 13.09
C HIS A 250 -3.94 6.74 12.89
N GLU A 251 -4.08 8.06 13.01
CA GLU A 251 -5.34 8.76 12.75
C GLU A 251 -5.82 8.56 11.31
N LEU A 252 -4.91 8.59 10.34
CA LEU A 252 -5.20 8.31 8.92
C LEU A 252 -5.63 6.86 8.68
N GLU A 253 -5.11 5.90 9.44
CA GLU A 253 -5.55 4.50 9.38
C GLU A 253 -7.01 4.39 9.85
N VAL A 254 -7.33 4.97 11.02
CA VAL A 254 -8.69 4.97 11.58
C VAL A 254 -9.69 5.69 10.66
N ASP A 255 -9.37 6.90 10.21
CA ASP A 255 -10.19 7.66 9.26
C ASP A 255 -10.31 6.94 7.90
N GLY A 256 -9.24 6.26 7.48
CA GLY A 256 -9.20 5.46 6.26
C GLY A 256 -10.23 4.34 6.26
N VAL A 257 -10.33 3.57 7.34
CA VAL A 257 -11.33 2.50 7.50
C VAL A 257 -12.74 3.09 7.48
N LEU A 258 -12.99 4.15 8.27
CA LEU A 258 -14.31 4.79 8.34
C LEU A 258 -14.79 5.31 6.98
N LYS A 259 -13.91 5.95 6.21
CA LYS A 259 -14.25 6.45 4.87
C LYS A 259 -14.57 5.33 3.89
N PHE A 260 -13.91 4.18 4.01
CA PHE A 260 -14.19 3.01 3.18
C PHE A 260 -15.54 2.39 3.54
N GLU A 261 -15.86 2.27 4.83
CA GLU A 261 -17.18 1.82 5.29
C GLU A 261 -18.31 2.75 4.81
N GLN A 262 -18.10 4.07 4.88
CA GLN A 262 -19.07 5.06 4.39
C GLN A 262 -19.31 4.92 2.88
N ALA A 263 -18.24 4.88 2.08
CA ALA A 263 -18.34 4.70 0.63
C ALA A 263 -19.03 3.37 0.26
N TRP A 264 -18.82 2.32 1.05
CA TRP A 264 -19.48 1.03 0.86
C TRP A 264 -20.98 1.10 1.16
N ASN A 265 -21.38 1.74 2.25
CA ASN A 265 -22.80 1.93 2.58
C ASN A 265 -23.51 2.78 1.51
N GLU A 266 -22.86 3.79 0.96
CA GLU A 266 -23.38 4.57 -0.16
C GLU A 266 -23.54 3.73 -1.44
N LEU A 267 -22.57 2.86 -1.74
CA LEU A 267 -22.65 1.90 -2.85
C LEU A 267 -23.85 0.96 -2.67
N LEU A 268 -24.00 0.36 -1.48
CA LEU A 268 -25.12 -0.55 -1.19
C LEU A 268 -26.47 0.15 -1.36
N ALA A 269 -26.63 1.37 -0.81
CA ALA A 269 -27.86 2.15 -0.97
C ALA A 269 -28.18 2.45 -2.44
N ASN A 270 -27.16 2.73 -3.26
CA ASN A 270 -27.33 2.97 -4.69
C ASN A 270 -27.74 1.69 -5.44
N VAL A 271 -27.15 0.53 -5.10
CA VAL A 271 -27.51 -0.77 -5.68
C VAL A 271 -28.94 -1.16 -5.31
N GLU A 272 -29.33 -1.01 -4.04
CA GLU A 272 -30.70 -1.27 -3.58
C GLU A 272 -31.71 -0.39 -4.33
N LYS A 273 -31.42 0.90 -4.49
CA LYS A 273 -32.25 1.84 -5.26
C LYS A 273 -32.33 1.50 -6.75
N ALA A 274 -31.28 0.94 -7.34
CA ALA A 274 -31.29 0.51 -8.73
C ALA A 274 -32.02 -0.84 -8.93
N ALA A 275 -32.08 -1.67 -7.88
CA ALA A 275 -32.76 -2.96 -7.89
C ALA A 275 -34.27 -2.88 -7.56
N SER A 276 -34.72 -1.76 -6.97
CA SER A 276 -36.12 -1.44 -6.68
C SER A 276 -36.83 -0.76 -7.87
#